data_AF-A0A089ZB22-F1
#
_entry.id   AF-A0A089ZB22-F1
#
_cell.length_a   1.000
_cell.length_b   1.000
_cell.length_c   1.000
_cell.angle_alpha   90.00
_cell.angle_beta   90.00
_cell.angle_gamma   90.00
#
_symmetry.space_group_name_H-M   'P 1'
#
loop_
_entity.id
_entity.type
_entity.pdbx_description
1 polymer ?
#
loop_
_entity_poly.entity_id
_entity_poly.type
_entity_poly.pdbx_seq_one_letter_code
_entity_poly.pdbx_strand_id
1 'polypeptide(L)'
;MFNPCFNYNHELVNKLLKINSIRDFIVNAPVVLEMEVSLKREALLKSAHHSTAIEGNPLSLNQVDKLAKGIKIQGQKRATQEVLNYLNVLKDMDSYIEDGKITEKNVLKLHENITHYTLEYTYFEGQYRSEPVYVVNQEGDIVFTPPNANLVPGQIQDLLEWINNTSGELNAVISAGIIHYEFVRIHPFVDGNGRTGRALAAIYLYLRGFDVDFTLDEYYNNNRQAYYHALNSVDPQTQDLTDWLLYFLEGFLTSIDEIKNRILLFPAGAPVKIKLTEKMLKILEYVHLNGSITNSEVQKLLNISRQGAYKDLRSLMDKGIIEKKGGSRSTYYILK
;
A
#
# COMPACT_ATOMS: atom_id res chain seq x y z
N MET A 1 15.92 -6.74 -24.68
CA MET A 1 15.62 -7.69 -23.58
C MET A 1 16.21 -7.13 -22.30
N PHE A 2 15.33 -6.66 -21.43
CA PHE A 2 15.67 -6.12 -20.12
C PHE A 2 16.20 -7.22 -19.19
N ASN A 3 17.28 -6.93 -18.47
CA ASN A 3 17.84 -7.81 -17.46
C ASN A 3 18.30 -6.97 -16.25
N PRO A 4 17.65 -7.10 -15.08
CA PRO A 4 17.96 -6.27 -13.93
C PRO A 4 19.35 -6.59 -13.36
N CYS A 5 20.07 -5.56 -12.94
CA CYS A 5 21.35 -5.68 -12.24
C CYS A 5 21.16 -5.40 -10.74
N PHE A 6 21.53 -6.34 -9.88
CA PHE A 6 21.59 -6.15 -8.42
C PHE A 6 22.40 -7.27 -7.76
N ASN A 7 22.82 -7.06 -6.51
CA ASN A 7 23.62 -8.02 -5.76
C ASN A 7 22.88 -8.53 -4.51
N TYR A 8 22.85 -9.85 -4.32
CA TYR A 8 22.40 -10.50 -3.09
C TYR A 8 23.44 -10.39 -1.97
N ASN A 9 23.60 -9.18 -1.43
CA ASN A 9 24.44 -8.97 -0.25
C ASN A 9 23.77 -9.50 1.04
N HIS A 10 24.53 -9.58 2.13
CA HIS A 10 24.03 -10.10 3.41
C HIS A 10 22.81 -9.34 3.94
N GLU A 11 22.74 -8.02 3.73
CA GLU A 11 21.61 -7.23 4.19
C GLU A 11 20.32 -7.57 3.44
N LEU A 12 20.40 -7.61 2.10
CA LEU A 12 19.26 -7.95 1.24
C LEU A 12 18.74 -9.36 1.55
N VAL A 13 19.64 -10.34 1.68
CA VAL A 13 19.27 -11.72 2.06
C VAL A 13 18.61 -11.76 3.44
N ASN A 14 19.14 -11.04 4.43
CA ASN A 14 18.55 -10.99 5.77
C ASN A 14 17.15 -10.35 5.78
N LYS A 15 16.92 -9.30 4.98
CA LYS A 15 15.58 -8.71 4.82
C LYS A 15 14.61 -9.72 4.19
N LEU A 16 15.02 -10.44 3.14
CA LEU A 16 14.20 -11.47 2.51
C LEU A 16 13.83 -12.62 3.46
N LEU A 17 14.78 -13.09 4.28
CA LEU A 17 14.51 -14.12 5.29
C LEU A 17 13.46 -13.64 6.30
N LYS A 18 13.57 -12.40 6.78
CA LYS A 18 12.57 -11.80 7.68
C LYS A 18 11.21 -11.66 7.00
N ILE A 19 11.18 -11.18 5.76
CA ILE A 19 9.94 -11.03 4.98
C ILE A 19 9.23 -12.37 4.84
N ASN A 20 9.94 -13.42 4.44
CA ASN A 20 9.35 -14.75 4.30
C ASN A 20 8.86 -15.29 5.65
N SER A 21 9.63 -15.12 6.74
CA SER A 21 9.21 -15.53 8.08
C SER A 21 7.94 -14.83 8.56
N ILE A 22 7.83 -13.52 8.33
CA ILE A 22 6.63 -12.75 8.70
C ILE A 22 5.45 -13.12 7.80
N ARG A 23 5.67 -13.30 6.49
CA ARG A 23 4.65 -13.75 5.56
C ARG A 23 4.09 -15.11 5.98
N ASP A 24 4.94 -16.07 6.30
CA ASP A 24 4.53 -17.39 6.76
C ASP A 24 3.72 -17.29 8.06
N PHE A 25 4.12 -16.40 8.98
CA PHE A 25 3.31 -16.12 10.17
C PHE A 25 1.93 -15.55 9.82
N ILE A 26 1.84 -14.55 8.95
CA ILE A 26 0.58 -13.90 8.56
C ILE A 26 -0.36 -14.90 7.87
N VAL A 27 0.15 -15.65 6.89
CA VAL A 27 -0.63 -16.63 6.11
C VAL A 27 -1.16 -17.76 6.98
N ASN A 28 -0.39 -18.19 7.99
CA ASN A 28 -0.79 -19.27 8.89
C ASN A 28 -1.46 -18.77 10.18
N ALA A 29 -1.60 -17.45 10.36
CA ALA A 29 -2.25 -16.92 11.54
C ALA A 29 -3.74 -17.30 11.51
N PRO A 30 -4.33 -17.67 12.67
CA PRO A 30 -5.77 -17.88 12.78
C PRO A 30 -6.49 -16.52 12.75
N VAL A 31 -6.51 -15.89 11.58
CA VAL A 31 -7.15 -14.60 11.35
C VAL A 31 -8.66 -14.82 11.32
N VAL A 32 -9.40 -14.11 12.17
CA VAL A 32 -10.86 -14.07 12.11
C VAL A 32 -11.27 -13.25 10.88
N LEU A 33 -12.26 -13.70 10.10
CA LEU A 33 -12.71 -13.05 8.85
C LEU A 33 -12.92 -11.53 8.98
N GLU A 34 -13.44 -11.04 10.10
CA GLU A 34 -13.60 -9.60 10.33
C GLU A 34 -12.28 -8.83 10.46
N MET A 35 -11.23 -9.45 11.01
CA MET A 35 -9.89 -8.85 11.04
C MET A 35 -9.30 -8.74 9.64
N GLU A 36 -9.41 -9.79 8.84
CA GLU A 36 -8.97 -9.79 7.44
C GLU A 36 -9.64 -8.68 6.64
N VAL A 37 -10.98 -8.56 6.75
CA VAL A 37 -11.74 -7.49 6.09
C VAL A 37 -11.31 -6.10 6.55
N SER A 38 -10.99 -5.94 7.85
CA SER A 38 -10.52 -4.66 8.37
C SER A 38 -9.12 -4.30 7.89
N LEU A 39 -8.18 -5.26 7.88
CA LEU A 39 -6.83 -5.08 7.38
C LEU A 39 -6.85 -4.72 5.88
N LYS A 40 -7.58 -5.48 5.08
CA LYS A 40 -7.81 -5.21 3.64
C LYS A 40 -8.38 -3.82 3.41
N ARG A 41 -9.41 -3.44 4.17
CA ARG A 41 -10.02 -2.11 4.05
C ARG A 41 -9.04 -1.00 4.41
N GLU A 42 -8.30 -1.16 5.50
CA GLU A 42 -7.35 -0.15 5.93
C GLU A 42 -6.19 0.00 4.95
N ALA A 43 -5.63 -1.12 4.49
CA ALA A 43 -4.58 -1.13 3.49
C ALA A 43 -5.01 -0.42 2.21
N LEU A 44 -6.22 -0.74 1.71
CA LEU A 44 -6.82 -0.05 0.57
C LEU A 44 -6.90 1.48 0.78
N LEU A 45 -7.39 1.93 1.94
CA LEU A 45 -7.55 3.36 2.25
C LEU A 45 -6.20 4.07 2.37
N LYS A 46 -5.26 3.47 3.10
CA LYS A 46 -3.90 4.01 3.30
C LYS A 46 -3.15 4.06 1.98
N SER A 47 -3.16 3.00 1.18
CA SER A 47 -2.50 2.98 -0.14
C SER A 47 -3.06 4.05 -1.07
N ALA A 48 -4.38 4.21 -1.16
CA ALA A 48 -4.98 5.28 -1.95
C ALA A 48 -4.64 6.69 -1.42
N HIS A 49 -4.68 6.89 -0.10
CA HIS A 49 -4.35 8.17 0.51
C HIS A 49 -2.88 8.54 0.27
N HIS A 50 -1.96 7.64 0.62
CA HIS A 50 -0.54 7.94 0.59
C HIS A 50 0.01 7.99 -0.83
N SER A 51 -0.47 7.13 -1.73
CA SER A 51 -0.05 7.17 -3.14
C SER A 51 -0.44 8.47 -3.81
N THR A 52 -1.66 8.96 -3.57
CA THR A 52 -2.11 10.24 -4.13
C THR A 52 -1.45 11.42 -3.41
N ALA A 53 -1.23 11.32 -2.10
CA ALA A 53 -0.55 12.37 -1.33
C ALA A 53 0.89 12.61 -1.79
N ILE A 54 1.64 11.56 -2.15
CA ILE A 54 3.02 11.68 -2.70
C ILE A 54 3.04 12.66 -3.88
N GLU A 55 2.02 12.58 -4.74
CA GLU A 55 1.85 13.45 -5.91
C GLU A 55 1.17 14.80 -5.59
N GLY A 56 1.02 15.15 -4.31
CA GLY A 56 0.49 16.43 -3.86
C GLY A 56 -1.03 16.48 -3.63
N ASN A 57 -1.73 15.36 -3.65
CA ASN A 57 -3.17 15.35 -3.33
C ASN A 57 -3.42 15.78 -1.85
N PRO A 58 -4.28 16.77 -1.59
CA PRO A 58 -4.45 17.36 -0.26
C PRO A 58 -5.48 16.64 0.62
N LEU A 59 -6.15 15.59 0.14
CA LEU A 59 -7.21 14.94 0.91
C LEU A 59 -6.66 14.16 2.09
N SER A 60 -7.21 14.41 3.27
CA SER A 60 -6.92 13.64 4.49
C SER A 60 -7.42 12.20 4.39
N LEU A 61 -6.83 11.28 5.16
CA LEU A 61 -7.28 9.89 5.25
C LEU A 61 -8.78 9.76 5.62
N ASN A 62 -9.31 10.66 6.45
CA ASN A 62 -10.75 10.71 6.78
C ASN A 62 -11.61 11.05 5.56
N GLN A 63 -11.15 11.97 4.71
CA GLN A 63 -11.82 12.29 3.46
C GLN A 63 -11.74 11.10 2.50
N VAL A 64 -10.60 10.42 2.40
CA VAL A 64 -10.46 9.19 1.60
C VAL A 64 -11.46 8.10 2.07
N ASP A 65 -11.60 7.87 3.37
CA ASP A 65 -12.58 6.92 3.92
C ASP A 65 -14.03 7.31 3.59
N LYS A 66 -14.37 8.61 3.65
CA LYS A 66 -15.69 9.11 3.20
C LYS A 66 -15.93 8.81 1.72
N LEU A 67 -14.95 9.06 0.85
CA LEU A 67 -15.05 8.75 -0.58
C LEU A 67 -15.22 7.26 -0.83
N ALA A 68 -14.47 6.41 -0.13
CA ALA A 68 -14.60 4.96 -0.22
C ALA A 68 -15.98 4.45 0.23
N LYS A 69 -16.71 5.21 1.07
CA LYS A 69 -18.11 4.96 1.48
C LYS A 69 -19.15 5.58 0.55
N GLY A 70 -18.74 6.21 -0.56
CA GLY A 70 -19.63 6.91 -1.50
C GLY A 70 -20.14 8.26 -0.98
N ILE A 71 -19.56 8.80 0.09
CA ILE A 71 -19.95 10.09 0.66
C ILE A 71 -19.26 11.21 -0.14
N LYS A 72 -20.05 12.14 -0.69
CA LYS A 72 -19.53 13.27 -1.46
C LYS A 72 -18.77 14.26 -0.57
N ILE A 73 -17.68 14.80 -1.11
CA ILE A 73 -16.87 15.85 -0.48
C ILE A 73 -16.94 17.12 -1.33
N GLN A 74 -17.09 18.28 -0.69
CA GLN A 74 -17.19 19.56 -1.38
C GLN A 74 -15.80 20.14 -1.71
N GLY A 75 -15.71 20.85 -2.84
CA GLY A 75 -14.62 21.80 -3.10
C GLY A 75 -13.31 21.28 -3.70
N GLN A 76 -13.19 20.00 -4.09
CA GLN A 76 -11.92 19.45 -4.61
C GLN A 76 -12.15 18.34 -5.65
N LYS A 77 -12.80 18.67 -6.78
CA LYS A 77 -13.25 17.67 -7.77
C LYS A 77 -12.11 16.79 -8.30
N ARG A 78 -11.00 17.41 -8.77
CA ARG A 78 -9.83 16.67 -9.27
C ARG A 78 -9.22 15.77 -8.21
N ALA A 79 -8.92 16.31 -7.02
CA ALA A 79 -8.33 15.53 -5.93
C ALA A 79 -9.23 14.36 -5.49
N THR A 80 -10.55 14.58 -5.48
CA THR A 80 -11.55 13.53 -5.21
C THR A 80 -11.49 12.44 -6.28
N GLN A 81 -11.42 12.82 -7.56
CA GLN A 81 -11.35 11.88 -8.67
C GLN A 81 -10.05 11.06 -8.62
N GLU A 82 -8.90 11.66 -8.34
CA GLU A 82 -7.61 10.96 -8.21
C GLU A 82 -7.65 9.87 -7.13
N VAL A 83 -8.26 10.16 -5.98
CA VAL A 83 -8.43 9.16 -4.91
C VAL A 83 -9.39 8.06 -5.33
N LEU A 84 -10.52 8.39 -5.96
CA LEU A 84 -11.49 7.41 -6.44
C LEU A 84 -10.89 6.50 -7.52
N ASN A 85 -10.11 7.06 -8.44
CA ASN A 85 -9.37 6.33 -9.46
C ASN A 85 -8.47 5.27 -8.83
N TYR A 86 -7.62 5.67 -7.88
CA TYR A 86 -6.71 4.74 -7.21
C TYR A 86 -7.45 3.66 -6.39
N LEU A 87 -8.51 4.05 -5.67
CA LEU A 87 -9.36 3.11 -4.94
C LEU A 87 -10.02 2.08 -5.87
N ASN A 88 -10.46 2.49 -7.05
CA ASN A 88 -11.10 1.59 -8.01
C ASN A 88 -10.08 0.63 -8.62
N VAL A 89 -8.88 1.10 -8.95
CA VAL A 89 -7.78 0.26 -9.43
C VAL A 89 -7.43 -0.83 -8.42
N LEU A 90 -7.24 -0.47 -7.15
CA LEU A 90 -6.90 -1.44 -6.11
C LEU A 90 -8.02 -2.44 -5.80
N LYS A 91 -9.29 -2.07 -6.03
CA LYS A 91 -10.44 -2.98 -5.83
C LYS A 91 -10.63 -3.97 -6.97
N ASP A 92 -10.07 -3.70 -8.14
CA ASP A 92 -10.29 -4.44 -9.37
C ASP A 92 -8.96 -4.79 -10.05
N MET A 93 -7.97 -5.23 -9.25
CA MET A 93 -6.64 -5.55 -9.76
C MET A 93 -6.63 -6.70 -10.78
N ASP A 94 -7.56 -7.65 -10.66
CA ASP A 94 -7.76 -8.74 -11.61
C ASP A 94 -8.00 -8.24 -13.04
N SER A 95 -8.64 -7.08 -13.22
CA SER A 95 -8.96 -6.56 -14.56
C SER A 95 -7.74 -6.08 -15.35
N TYR A 96 -6.57 -5.98 -14.70
CA TYR A 96 -5.28 -5.67 -15.33
C TYR A 96 -4.41 -6.91 -15.56
N ILE A 97 -4.96 -8.11 -15.38
CA ILE A 97 -4.28 -9.38 -15.61
C ILE A 97 -5.09 -10.17 -16.64
N GLU A 98 -4.43 -10.66 -17.68
CA GLU A 98 -5.02 -11.46 -18.75
C GLU A 98 -4.26 -12.80 -18.84
N ASP A 99 -4.94 -13.91 -18.55
CA ASP A 99 -4.36 -15.26 -18.53
C ASP A 99 -3.06 -15.39 -17.72
N GLY A 100 -3.04 -14.73 -16.55
CA GLY A 100 -1.87 -14.72 -15.65
C GLY A 100 -0.71 -13.85 -16.13
N LYS A 101 -0.94 -12.99 -17.13
CA LYS A 101 0.05 -12.07 -17.69
C LYS A 101 -0.40 -10.62 -17.56
N ILE A 102 0.58 -9.72 -17.56
CA ILE A 102 0.36 -8.28 -17.67
C ILE A 102 0.77 -7.88 -19.08
N THR A 103 -0.16 -7.37 -19.87
CA THR A 103 0.06 -6.93 -21.26
C THR A 103 0.23 -5.41 -21.34
N GLU A 104 0.74 -4.94 -22.48
CA GLU A 104 0.81 -3.50 -22.77
C GLU A 104 -0.56 -2.83 -22.68
N LYS A 105 -1.59 -3.50 -23.22
CA LYS A 105 -2.99 -3.06 -23.10
C LYS A 105 -3.42 -2.91 -21.64
N ASN A 106 -3.02 -3.83 -20.75
CA ASN A 106 -3.33 -3.69 -19.33
C ASN A 106 -2.62 -2.48 -18.71
N VAL A 107 -1.37 -2.20 -19.07
CA VAL A 107 -0.60 -1.04 -18.57
C VAL A 107 -1.23 0.28 -19.04
N LEU A 108 -1.60 0.37 -20.32
CA LEU A 108 -2.29 1.54 -20.86
C LEU A 108 -3.66 1.73 -20.18
N LYS A 109 -4.41 0.65 -19.97
CA LYS A 109 -5.69 0.70 -19.27
C LYS A 109 -5.54 1.09 -17.79
N LEU A 110 -4.50 0.59 -17.13
CA LEU A 110 -4.15 0.97 -15.77
C LEU A 110 -3.88 2.46 -15.67
N HIS A 111 -3.08 3.01 -16.58
CA HIS A 111 -2.82 4.45 -16.64
C HIS A 111 -4.10 5.24 -16.87
N GLU A 112 -4.90 4.88 -17.88
CA GLU A 112 -6.19 5.50 -18.16
C GLU A 112 -7.07 5.57 -16.90
N ASN A 113 -7.20 4.45 -16.18
CA ASN A 113 -8.03 4.38 -14.99
C ASN A 113 -7.44 5.15 -13.81
N ILE A 114 -6.11 5.19 -13.65
CA ILE A 114 -5.42 6.00 -12.63
C ILE A 114 -5.63 7.49 -12.90
N THR A 115 -5.59 7.92 -14.16
CA THR A 115 -5.60 9.33 -14.53
C THR A 115 -6.94 9.87 -15.01
N HIS A 116 -7.98 9.04 -15.04
CA HIS A 116 -9.31 9.36 -15.56
C HIS A 116 -9.88 10.69 -15.05
N TYR A 117 -10.08 11.66 -15.95
CA TYR A 117 -10.52 13.04 -15.69
C TYR A 117 -9.63 13.84 -14.72
N THR A 118 -8.34 13.51 -14.65
CA THR A 118 -7.38 14.20 -13.76
C THR A 118 -6.20 14.80 -14.48
N LEU A 119 -5.97 14.44 -15.75
CA LEU A 119 -4.99 15.12 -16.60
C LEU A 119 -5.51 16.47 -17.09
N GLU A 120 -4.59 17.37 -17.42
CA GLU A 120 -4.93 18.64 -18.08
C GLU A 120 -5.67 18.39 -19.40
N TYR A 121 -5.20 17.39 -20.16
CA TYR A 121 -5.83 16.94 -21.37
C TYR A 121 -6.10 15.44 -21.32
N THR A 122 -7.38 15.07 -21.37
CA THR A 122 -7.84 13.68 -21.21
C THR A 122 -7.41 12.76 -22.34
N TYR A 123 -7.04 13.29 -23.52
CA TYR A 123 -6.54 12.47 -24.63
C TYR A 123 -5.15 11.87 -24.34
N PHE A 124 -4.44 12.31 -23.30
CA PHE A 124 -3.21 11.66 -22.85
C PHE A 124 -3.44 10.43 -21.96
N GLU A 125 -4.68 10.22 -21.48
CA GLU A 125 -5.02 9.07 -20.65
C GLU A 125 -4.84 7.77 -21.45
N GLY A 126 -4.12 6.81 -20.86
CA GLY A 126 -3.82 5.52 -21.50
C GLY A 126 -2.95 5.60 -22.77
N GLN A 127 -2.17 6.67 -22.97
CA GLN A 127 -1.30 6.81 -24.14
C GLN A 127 0.12 7.19 -23.73
N TYR A 128 1.12 6.56 -24.34
CA TYR A 128 2.51 6.97 -24.15
C TYR A 128 2.73 8.41 -24.61
N ARG A 129 3.64 9.09 -23.93
CA ARG A 129 4.07 10.43 -24.32
C ARG A 129 4.75 10.40 -25.68
N SER A 130 4.49 11.43 -26.50
CA SER A 130 5.23 11.71 -27.73
C SER A 130 6.38 12.68 -27.52
N GLU A 131 6.35 13.44 -26.41
CA GLU A 131 7.30 14.51 -26.11
C GLU A 131 8.26 14.14 -24.97
N PRO A 132 9.41 14.84 -24.87
CA PRO A 132 10.25 14.77 -23.68
C PRO A 132 9.52 15.25 -22.44
N VAL A 133 9.81 14.62 -21.31
CA VAL A 133 9.36 15.02 -19.97
C VAL A 133 10.55 15.06 -19.04
N TYR A 134 10.45 15.81 -17.95
CA TYR A 134 11.51 15.95 -16.95
C TYR A 134 10.91 15.72 -15.57
N VAL A 135 11.62 14.97 -14.73
CA VAL A 135 11.25 14.83 -13.32
C VAL A 135 11.93 15.97 -12.57
N VAL A 136 11.13 16.81 -11.91
CA VAL A 136 11.60 17.97 -11.18
C VAL A 136 11.35 17.83 -9.68
N ASN A 137 12.23 18.38 -8.85
CA ASN A 137 12.00 18.50 -7.41
C ASN A 137 11.06 19.68 -7.07
N GLN A 138 10.85 19.93 -5.77
CA GLN A 138 10.00 21.03 -5.30
C GLN A 138 10.58 22.41 -5.62
N GLU A 139 11.90 22.49 -5.77
CA GLU A 139 12.67 23.69 -6.12
C GLU A 139 12.62 24.00 -7.62
N GLY A 140 12.15 23.06 -8.45
CA GLY A 140 12.06 23.17 -9.91
C GLY A 140 13.30 22.68 -10.65
N ASP A 141 14.29 22.12 -9.96
CA ASP A 141 15.48 21.53 -10.58
C ASP A 141 15.14 20.18 -11.21
N ILE A 142 15.70 19.92 -12.40
CA ILE A 142 15.60 18.61 -13.05
C ILE A 142 16.45 17.62 -12.25
N VAL A 143 15.78 16.66 -11.61
CA VAL A 143 16.44 15.59 -10.83
C VAL A 143 16.63 14.32 -11.65
N PHE A 144 15.83 14.13 -12.70
CA PHE A 144 15.98 12.98 -13.58
C PHE A 144 15.44 13.29 -14.99
N THR A 145 16.16 12.81 -16.01
CA THR A 145 15.75 12.89 -17.42
C THR A 145 15.44 11.48 -17.92
N PRO A 146 14.15 11.15 -18.11
CA PRO A 146 13.73 9.88 -18.69
C PRO A 146 14.26 9.68 -20.12
N PRO A 147 14.21 8.44 -20.64
CA PRO A 147 14.55 8.14 -22.04
C PRO A 147 13.80 9.00 -23.05
N ASN A 148 14.31 9.08 -24.29
CA ASN A 148 13.56 9.72 -25.36
C ASN A 148 12.21 9.01 -25.61
N ALA A 149 11.17 9.77 -25.95
CA ALA A 149 9.81 9.26 -26.12
C ALA A 149 9.72 8.10 -27.13
N ASN A 150 10.52 8.15 -28.20
CA ASN A 150 10.59 7.10 -29.22
C ASN A 150 11.14 5.75 -28.70
N LEU A 151 11.83 5.73 -27.55
CA LEU A 151 12.35 4.51 -26.93
C LEU A 151 11.35 3.87 -25.95
N VAL A 152 10.32 4.63 -25.51
CA VAL A 152 9.37 4.19 -24.47
C VAL A 152 8.66 2.89 -24.82
N PRO A 153 8.06 2.72 -26.02
CA PRO A 153 7.32 1.49 -26.33
C PRO A 153 8.22 0.24 -26.27
N GLY A 154 9.44 0.33 -26.81
CA GLY A 154 10.41 -0.78 -26.77
C GLY A 154 10.86 -1.13 -25.35
N GLN A 155 11.08 -0.13 -24.48
CA GLN A 155 11.46 -0.39 -23.09
C GLN A 155 10.31 -0.97 -22.26
N ILE A 156 9.06 -0.53 -22.48
CA ILE A 156 7.91 -1.14 -21.82
C ILE A 156 7.70 -2.57 -22.31
N GLN A 157 7.85 -2.84 -23.61
CA GLN A 157 7.81 -4.19 -24.14
C GLN A 157 8.87 -5.08 -23.48
N ASP A 158 10.12 -4.64 -23.42
CA ASP A 158 11.22 -5.36 -22.77
C ASP A 158 10.92 -5.64 -21.29
N LEU A 159 10.37 -4.67 -20.55
CA LEU A 159 9.96 -4.85 -19.16
C LEU A 159 8.83 -5.88 -19.04
N LEU A 160 7.80 -5.81 -19.90
CA LEU A 160 6.68 -6.76 -19.89
C LEU A 160 7.10 -8.18 -20.27
N GLU A 161 8.03 -8.32 -21.21
CA GLU A 161 8.63 -9.62 -21.54
C GLU A 161 9.36 -10.21 -20.32
N TRP A 162 10.12 -9.38 -19.60
CA TRP A 162 10.78 -9.81 -18.37
C TRP A 162 9.76 -10.17 -17.26
N ILE A 163 8.72 -9.35 -17.05
CA ILE A 163 7.65 -9.60 -16.08
C ILE A 163 7.01 -10.96 -16.32
N ASN A 164 6.62 -11.24 -17.56
CA ASN A 164 5.82 -12.42 -17.89
C ASN A 164 6.64 -13.71 -18.01
N ASN A 165 7.96 -13.62 -18.27
CA ASN A 165 8.78 -14.81 -18.55
C ASN A 165 9.85 -15.11 -17.48
N THR A 166 10.51 -14.09 -16.94
CA THR A 166 11.74 -14.29 -16.12
C THR A 166 11.56 -13.86 -14.67
N SER A 167 10.72 -12.85 -14.41
CA SER A 167 10.55 -12.28 -13.05
C SER A 167 10.11 -13.32 -12.01
N GLY A 168 9.46 -14.39 -12.45
CA GLY A 168 8.96 -15.46 -11.60
C GLY A 168 10.03 -16.38 -11.00
N GLU A 169 11.26 -16.30 -11.49
CA GLU A 169 12.43 -17.02 -10.94
C GLU A 169 12.99 -16.33 -9.69
N LEU A 170 12.72 -15.03 -9.52
CA LEU A 170 13.13 -14.25 -8.35
C LEU A 170 12.06 -14.30 -7.26
N ASN A 171 12.43 -13.86 -6.05
CA ASN A 171 11.46 -13.58 -5.00
C ASN A 171 10.49 -12.47 -5.48
N ALA A 172 9.18 -12.67 -5.28
CA ALA A 172 8.16 -11.76 -5.81
C ALA A 172 8.30 -10.31 -5.30
N VAL A 173 8.80 -10.10 -4.09
CA VAL A 173 9.02 -8.75 -3.52
C VAL A 173 10.19 -8.05 -4.21
N ILE A 174 11.25 -8.79 -4.56
CA ILE A 174 12.34 -8.26 -5.39
C ILE A 174 11.81 -7.86 -6.76
N SER A 175 11.05 -8.75 -7.40
CA SER A 175 10.50 -8.46 -8.73
C SER A 175 9.57 -7.25 -8.71
N ALA A 176 8.72 -7.11 -7.70
CA ALA A 176 7.89 -5.92 -7.53
C ALA A 176 8.71 -4.62 -7.37
N GLY A 177 9.81 -4.68 -6.62
CA GLY A 177 10.74 -3.57 -6.47
C GLY A 177 11.41 -3.17 -7.80
N ILE A 178 11.83 -4.16 -8.58
CA ILE A 178 12.41 -3.95 -9.93
C ILE A 178 11.37 -3.33 -10.86
N ILE A 179 10.14 -3.85 -10.88
CA ILE A 179 9.03 -3.35 -11.72
C ILE A 179 8.73 -1.90 -11.38
N HIS A 180 8.62 -1.58 -10.08
CA HIS A 180 8.36 -0.22 -9.63
C HIS A 180 9.42 0.74 -10.14
N TYR A 181 10.70 0.43 -9.91
CA TYR A 181 11.79 1.29 -10.34
C TYR A 181 11.83 1.45 -11.85
N GLU A 182 11.87 0.33 -12.58
CA GLU A 182 12.07 0.35 -14.02
C GLU A 182 10.93 1.09 -14.74
N PHE A 183 9.69 0.89 -14.27
CA PHE A 183 8.55 1.62 -14.80
C PHE A 183 8.67 3.14 -14.58
N VAL A 184 9.05 3.57 -13.38
CA VAL A 184 9.23 4.99 -13.04
C VAL A 184 10.41 5.60 -13.80
N ARG A 185 11.49 4.83 -14.01
CA ARG A 185 12.67 5.22 -14.81
C ARG A 185 12.33 5.41 -16.28
N ILE A 186 11.56 4.51 -16.88
CA ILE A 186 11.09 4.63 -18.28
C ILE A 186 10.20 5.88 -18.42
N HIS A 187 9.36 6.15 -17.41
CA HIS A 187 8.46 7.30 -17.34
C HIS A 187 7.58 7.41 -18.60
N PRO A 188 6.75 6.38 -18.89
CA PRO A 188 6.11 6.23 -20.19
C PRO A 188 5.04 7.28 -20.53
N PHE A 189 4.50 7.98 -19.53
CA PHE A 189 3.35 8.88 -19.68
C PHE A 189 3.71 10.34 -19.38
N VAL A 190 2.85 11.27 -19.77
CA VAL A 190 3.03 12.72 -19.51
C VAL A 190 2.86 13.09 -18.02
N ASP A 191 2.03 12.34 -17.30
CA ASP A 191 1.77 12.43 -15.86
C ASP A 191 1.24 11.06 -15.39
N GLY A 192 1.10 10.82 -14.08
CA GLY A 192 0.55 9.59 -13.51
C GLY A 192 1.58 8.47 -13.31
N ASN A 193 2.82 8.63 -13.78
CA ASN A 193 3.86 7.60 -13.75
C ASN A 193 4.12 7.01 -12.35
N GLY A 194 4.22 7.84 -11.31
CA GLY A 194 4.44 7.38 -9.94
C GLY A 194 3.29 6.51 -9.42
N ARG A 195 2.05 6.98 -9.57
CA ARG A 195 0.83 6.25 -9.18
C ARG A 195 0.68 4.94 -9.96
N THR A 196 0.91 4.97 -11.27
CA THR A 196 0.83 3.78 -12.12
C THR A 196 1.93 2.77 -11.78
N GLY A 197 3.17 3.22 -11.52
CA GLY A 197 4.28 2.33 -11.13
C GLY A 197 4.04 1.62 -9.79
N ARG A 198 3.52 2.34 -8.79
CA ARG A 198 3.14 1.76 -7.49
C ARG A 198 1.97 0.78 -7.62
N ALA A 199 0.95 1.13 -8.39
CA ALA A 199 -0.17 0.24 -8.68
C ALA A 199 0.26 -1.01 -9.46
N LEU A 200 1.16 -0.87 -10.44
CA LEU A 200 1.68 -1.99 -11.23
C LEU A 200 2.48 -2.98 -10.36
N ALA A 201 3.32 -2.47 -9.45
CA ALA A 201 4.02 -3.31 -8.48
C ALA A 201 3.07 -4.04 -7.53
N ALA A 202 1.99 -3.38 -7.09
CA ALA A 202 0.94 -4.01 -6.28
C ALA A 202 0.18 -5.10 -7.06
N ILE A 203 -0.20 -4.85 -8.31
CA ILE A 203 -0.85 -5.83 -9.21
C ILE A 203 0.06 -7.04 -9.43
N TYR A 204 1.37 -6.83 -9.61
CA TYR A 204 2.32 -7.93 -9.73
C TYR A 204 2.39 -8.77 -8.45
N LEU A 205 2.46 -8.15 -7.26
CA LEU A 205 2.45 -8.87 -6.00
C LEU A 205 1.17 -9.68 -5.82
N TYR A 206 0.02 -9.08 -6.15
CA TYR A 206 -1.27 -9.75 -6.15
C TYR A 206 -1.29 -10.96 -7.09
N LEU A 207 -0.81 -10.83 -8.33
CA LEU A 207 -0.64 -11.94 -9.28
C LEU A 207 0.24 -13.07 -8.73
N ARG A 208 1.23 -12.74 -7.89
CA ARG A 208 2.14 -13.72 -7.26
C ARG A 208 1.63 -14.27 -5.92
N GLY A 209 0.37 -14.02 -5.56
CA GLY A 209 -0.24 -14.55 -4.34
C GLY A 209 0.20 -13.83 -3.06
N PHE A 210 0.53 -12.54 -3.15
CA PHE A 210 0.61 -11.66 -2.00
C PHE A 210 -0.71 -10.90 -1.89
N ASP A 211 -1.44 -11.10 -0.79
CA ASP A 211 -2.61 -10.28 -0.47
C ASP A 211 -2.20 -8.80 -0.29
N VAL A 212 -3.08 -7.88 -0.68
CA VAL A 212 -2.84 -6.41 -0.65
C VAL A 212 -3.07 -5.77 0.71
N ASP A 213 -2.73 -6.49 1.77
CA ASP A 213 -2.95 -6.06 3.15
C ASP A 213 -1.84 -5.11 3.64
N PHE A 214 -0.87 -4.81 2.77
CA PHE A 214 0.28 -3.94 3.02
C PHE A 214 0.16 -2.57 2.33
N THR A 215 0.83 -1.58 2.90
CA THR A 215 0.74 -0.14 2.61
C THR A 215 2.12 0.45 2.30
N LEU A 216 2.74 0.01 1.21
CA LEU A 216 4.07 0.48 0.82
C LEU A 216 4.11 2.00 0.56
N ASP A 217 3.02 2.54 0.02
CA ASP A 217 2.87 3.98 -0.21
C ASP A 217 2.96 4.81 1.07
N GLU A 218 2.53 4.29 2.22
CA GLU A 218 2.63 4.98 3.51
C GLU A 218 4.10 5.19 3.91
N TYR A 219 4.93 4.16 3.74
CA TYR A 219 6.37 4.25 4.00
C TYR A 219 7.03 5.32 3.13
N TYR A 220 6.72 5.34 1.82
CA TYR A 220 7.23 6.36 0.90
C TYR A 220 6.75 7.76 1.28
N ASN A 221 5.47 7.90 1.63
CA ASN A 221 4.89 9.20 1.95
C ASN A 221 5.38 9.78 3.29
N ASN A 222 5.66 8.93 4.28
CA ASN A 222 6.19 9.34 5.58
C ASN A 222 7.58 9.98 5.45
N ASN A 223 8.37 9.58 4.43
CA ASN A 223 9.62 10.24 4.08
C ASN A 223 9.84 10.28 2.56
N ARG A 224 9.14 11.22 1.90
CA ARG A 224 9.22 11.39 0.44
C ARG A 224 10.63 11.69 -0.05
N GLN A 225 11.41 12.44 0.74
CA GLN A 225 12.79 12.78 0.39
C GLN A 225 13.66 11.51 0.34
N ALA A 226 13.53 10.62 1.32
CA ALA A 226 14.23 9.33 1.30
C ALA A 226 13.77 8.44 0.13
N TYR A 227 12.47 8.43 -0.19
CA TYR A 227 11.94 7.71 -1.35
C TYR A 227 12.57 8.18 -2.67
N TYR A 228 12.55 9.49 -2.93
CA TYR A 228 13.16 10.03 -4.15
C TYR A 228 14.68 9.90 -4.16
N HIS A 229 15.34 10.04 -3.01
CA HIS A 229 16.77 9.76 -2.89
C HIS A 229 17.09 8.29 -3.24
N ALA A 230 16.29 7.34 -2.76
CA ALA A 230 16.47 5.92 -3.08
C ALA A 230 16.27 5.64 -4.58
N LEU A 231 15.25 6.24 -5.22
CA LEU A 231 15.10 6.16 -6.68
C LEU A 231 16.31 6.74 -7.42
N ASN A 232 16.85 7.86 -6.94
CA ASN A 232 18.00 8.52 -7.54
C ASN A 232 19.35 7.89 -7.17
N SER A 233 19.37 6.86 -6.31
CA SER A 233 20.61 6.16 -5.92
C SER A 233 21.16 5.25 -7.03
N VAL A 234 20.31 4.88 -7.98
CA VAL A 234 20.69 3.98 -9.08
C VAL A 234 21.46 4.78 -10.12
N ASP A 235 22.74 4.44 -10.29
CA ASP A 235 23.61 5.06 -11.29
C ASP A 235 23.12 4.68 -12.71
N PRO A 236 22.86 5.65 -13.60
CA PRO A 236 22.41 5.38 -14.96
C PRO A 236 23.33 4.52 -15.82
N GLN A 237 24.63 4.47 -15.50
CA GLN A 237 25.65 3.69 -16.21
C GLN A 237 25.68 2.24 -15.76
N THR A 238 25.57 2.00 -14.44
CA THR A 238 25.65 0.64 -13.89
C THR A 238 24.27 -0.02 -13.83
N GLN A 239 23.21 0.77 -13.66
CA GLN A 239 21.84 0.34 -13.38
C GLN A 239 21.75 -0.66 -12.22
N ASP A 240 22.66 -0.55 -11.25
CA ASP A 240 22.65 -1.40 -10.06
C ASP A 240 21.49 -1.00 -9.14
N LEU A 241 20.50 -1.89 -9.01
CA LEU A 241 19.30 -1.69 -8.21
C LEU A 241 19.48 -2.04 -6.74
N THR A 242 20.69 -2.44 -6.29
CA THR A 242 20.90 -2.97 -4.93
C THR A 242 20.43 -2.01 -3.85
N ASP A 243 20.82 -0.73 -3.89
CA ASP A 243 20.45 0.25 -2.88
C ASP A 243 18.95 0.60 -2.91
N TRP A 244 18.38 0.71 -4.11
CA TRP A 244 16.94 0.84 -4.29
C TRP A 244 16.18 -0.36 -3.68
N LEU A 245 16.63 -1.58 -3.94
CA LEU A 245 15.99 -2.79 -3.44
C LEU A 245 16.12 -2.90 -1.92
N LEU A 246 17.24 -2.48 -1.32
CA LEU A 246 17.37 -2.41 0.13
C LEU A 246 16.34 -1.46 0.75
N TYR A 247 16.15 -0.28 0.16
CA TYR A 247 15.12 0.68 0.59
C TYR A 247 13.70 0.11 0.40
N PHE A 248 13.41 -0.46 -0.78
CA PHE A 248 12.10 -1.05 -1.09
C PHE A 248 11.76 -2.18 -0.12
N LEU A 249 12.71 -3.08 0.15
CA LEU A 249 12.53 -4.20 1.07
C LEU A 249 12.36 -3.74 2.52
N GLU A 250 13.00 -2.66 2.94
CA GLU A 250 12.79 -2.09 4.28
C GLU A 250 11.36 -1.54 4.41
N GLY A 251 10.86 -0.84 3.39
CA GLY A 251 9.48 -0.39 3.35
C GLY A 251 8.49 -1.56 3.38
N PHE A 252 8.77 -2.62 2.62
CA PHE A 252 7.92 -3.81 2.57
C PHE A 252 7.91 -4.52 3.92
N LEU A 253 9.10 -4.71 4.52
CA LEU A 253 9.27 -5.31 5.84
C LEU A 253 8.54 -4.52 6.92
N THR A 254 8.64 -3.19 6.90
CA THR A 254 7.94 -2.30 7.84
C THR A 254 6.43 -2.53 7.74
N SER A 255 5.89 -2.55 6.51
CA SER A 255 4.45 -2.68 6.31
C SER A 255 3.91 -4.05 6.74
N ILE A 256 4.60 -5.15 6.43
CA ILE A 256 4.16 -6.48 6.88
C ILE A 256 4.36 -6.69 8.38
N ASP A 257 5.35 -6.03 9.01
CA ASP A 257 5.53 -6.12 10.46
C ASP A 257 4.40 -5.40 11.21
N GLU A 258 3.87 -4.28 10.67
CA GLU A 258 2.65 -3.64 11.19
C GLU A 258 1.46 -4.60 11.15
N ILE A 259 1.26 -5.33 10.06
CA ILE A 259 0.20 -6.35 9.94
C ILE A 259 0.40 -7.45 10.99
N LYS A 260 1.62 -7.98 11.11
CA LYS A 260 1.94 -9.01 12.10
C LYS A 260 1.66 -8.53 13.52
N ASN A 261 2.12 -7.33 13.88
CA ASN A 261 1.89 -6.74 15.19
C ASN A 261 0.38 -6.59 15.45
N ARG A 262 -0.39 -6.23 14.41
CA ARG A 262 -1.84 -6.16 14.48
C ARG A 262 -2.52 -7.52 14.70
N ILE A 263 -2.03 -8.58 14.06
CA ILE A 263 -2.50 -9.94 14.28
C ILE A 263 -2.19 -10.39 15.72
N LEU A 264 -1.01 -10.05 16.24
CA LEU A 264 -0.59 -10.38 17.61
C LEU A 264 -1.39 -9.66 18.70
N LEU A 265 -2.14 -8.60 18.38
CA LEU A 265 -3.06 -7.95 19.34
C LEU A 265 -4.21 -8.87 19.75
N PHE A 266 -4.52 -9.89 18.95
CA PHE A 266 -5.63 -10.81 19.19
C PHE A 266 -5.13 -12.02 19.99
N PRO A 267 -5.74 -12.34 21.14
CA PRO A 267 -5.29 -13.46 21.97
C PRO A 267 -5.29 -14.77 21.19
N ALA A 268 -4.20 -15.54 21.30
CA ALA A 268 -4.12 -16.89 20.77
C ALA A 268 -5.25 -17.75 21.36
N GLY A 269 -6.11 -18.29 20.50
CA GLY A 269 -7.26 -19.11 20.93
C GLY A 269 -8.60 -18.37 21.06
N ALA A 270 -8.68 -17.09 20.68
CA ALA A 270 -9.97 -16.46 20.42
C ALA A 270 -10.72 -17.30 19.34
N PRO A 271 -11.97 -17.75 19.58
CA PRO A 271 -12.66 -18.58 18.61
C PRO A 271 -12.65 -17.94 17.23
N VAL A 272 -12.25 -18.73 16.22
CA VAL A 272 -12.01 -18.38 14.80
C VAL A 272 -13.23 -17.72 14.11
N LYS A 273 -14.37 -17.58 14.81
CA LYS A 273 -15.63 -17.00 14.33
C LYS A 273 -16.16 -15.87 15.22
N ILE A 274 -15.30 -15.09 15.87
CA ILE A 274 -15.76 -13.94 16.65
C ILE A 274 -15.97 -12.72 15.75
N LYS A 275 -17.25 -12.42 15.46
CA LYS A 275 -17.60 -11.16 14.79
C LYS A 275 -17.21 -9.94 15.61
N LEU A 276 -16.27 -9.15 15.09
CA LEU A 276 -15.84 -7.87 15.65
C LEU A 276 -16.26 -6.72 14.74
N THR A 277 -16.64 -5.60 15.37
CA THR A 277 -16.93 -4.36 14.64
C THR A 277 -15.67 -3.50 14.54
N GLU A 278 -15.61 -2.57 13.59
CA GLU A 278 -14.51 -1.61 13.45
C GLU A 278 -14.23 -0.83 14.75
N LYS A 279 -15.27 -0.52 15.53
CA LYS A 279 -15.17 0.11 16.85
C LYS A 279 -14.45 -0.78 17.85
N MET A 280 -14.78 -2.07 17.87
CA MET A 280 -14.15 -3.05 18.75
C MET A 280 -12.67 -3.25 18.38
N LEU A 281 -12.34 -3.28 17.09
CA LEU A 281 -10.95 -3.39 16.63
C LEU A 281 -10.11 -2.20 17.12
N LYS A 282 -10.63 -0.96 17.00
CA LYS A 282 -9.97 0.24 17.54
C LYS A 282 -9.76 0.18 19.05
N ILE A 283 -10.73 -0.35 19.81
CA ILE A 283 -10.58 -0.56 21.26
C ILE A 283 -9.43 -1.54 21.54
N LEU A 284 -9.38 -2.67 20.83
CA LEU A 284 -8.34 -3.68 21.01
C LEU A 284 -6.94 -3.14 20.65
N GLU A 285 -6.85 -2.37 19.56
CA GLU A 285 -5.63 -1.67 19.16
C GLU A 285 -5.13 -0.73 20.25
N TYR A 286 -6.03 0.07 20.85
CA TYR A 286 -5.67 0.94 21.96
C TYR A 286 -5.21 0.16 23.19
N VAL A 287 -5.93 -0.91 23.59
CA VAL A 287 -5.58 -1.72 24.77
C VAL A 287 -4.20 -2.36 24.59
N HIS A 288 -3.87 -2.86 23.40
CA HIS A 288 -2.58 -3.46 23.17
C HIS A 288 -1.44 -2.44 23.31
N LEU A 289 -1.59 -1.26 22.71
CA LEU A 289 -0.56 -0.22 22.73
C LEU A 289 -0.36 0.38 24.14
N ASN A 290 -1.44 0.49 24.92
CA ASN A 290 -1.43 1.18 26.21
C ASN A 290 -1.52 0.23 27.42
N GLY A 291 -1.55 -1.08 27.19
CA GLY A 291 -1.73 -2.13 28.19
C GLY A 291 -3.14 -2.24 28.79
N SER A 292 -3.93 -1.16 28.79
CA SER A 292 -5.31 -1.15 29.28
C SER A 292 -6.15 -0.06 28.64
N ILE A 293 -7.47 -0.14 28.80
CA ILE A 293 -8.40 0.94 28.44
C ILE A 293 -9.49 1.10 29.50
N THR A 294 -9.94 2.33 29.70
CA THR A 294 -11.11 2.67 30.51
C THR A 294 -12.31 3.00 29.62
N ASN A 295 -13.52 2.95 30.18
CA ASN A 295 -14.72 3.36 29.42
C ASN A 295 -14.65 4.82 28.95
N SER A 296 -14.03 5.71 29.73
CA SER A 296 -13.79 7.11 29.34
C SER A 296 -12.85 7.24 28.14
N GLU A 297 -11.81 6.41 28.06
CA GLU A 297 -10.90 6.40 26.91
C GLU A 297 -11.59 5.85 25.68
N VAL A 298 -12.43 4.81 25.80
CA VAL A 298 -13.27 4.34 24.67
C VAL A 298 -14.19 5.44 24.15
N GLN A 299 -14.83 6.22 25.04
CA GLN A 299 -15.69 7.34 24.65
C GLN A 299 -14.91 8.37 23.84
N LYS A 300 -13.70 8.73 24.27
CA LYS A 300 -12.82 9.66 23.57
C LYS A 300 -12.33 9.09 22.24
N LEU A 301 -11.85 7.85 22.25
CA LEU A 301 -11.30 7.13 21.11
C LEU A 301 -12.30 7.02 19.96
N LEU A 302 -13.56 6.70 20.28
CA LEU A 302 -14.60 6.42 19.28
C LEU A 302 -15.60 7.56 19.10
N ASN A 303 -15.51 8.62 19.91
CA ASN A 303 -16.48 9.70 19.98
C ASN A 303 -17.93 9.20 20.15
N ILE A 304 -18.16 8.38 21.19
CA ILE A 304 -19.46 7.78 21.49
C ILE A 304 -19.89 7.99 22.94
N SER A 305 -21.17 7.75 23.23
CA SER A 305 -21.69 7.84 24.60
C SER A 305 -21.11 6.76 25.51
N ARG A 306 -21.12 7.02 26.83
CA ARG A 306 -20.74 6.06 27.87
C ARG A 306 -21.42 4.69 27.73
N GLN A 307 -22.71 4.69 27.38
CA GLN A 307 -23.46 3.45 27.15
C GLN A 307 -22.99 2.71 25.88
N GLY A 308 -22.71 3.44 24.79
CA GLY A 308 -22.14 2.85 23.57
C GLY A 308 -20.78 2.20 23.85
N ALA A 309 -19.90 2.93 24.53
CA ALA A 309 -18.59 2.42 24.96
C ALA A 309 -18.71 1.17 25.83
N TYR A 310 -19.65 1.15 26.78
CA TYR A 310 -19.88 -0.02 27.62
C TYR A 310 -20.43 -1.21 26.83
N LYS A 311 -21.29 -0.97 25.84
CA LYS A 311 -21.82 -2.02 24.96
C LYS A 311 -20.70 -2.70 24.17
N ASP A 312 -19.78 -1.92 23.61
CA ASP A 312 -18.65 -2.45 22.84
C ASP A 312 -17.68 -3.23 23.76
N LEU A 313 -17.31 -2.66 24.92
CA LEU A 313 -16.49 -3.33 25.93
C LEU A 313 -17.14 -4.61 26.46
N ARG A 314 -18.44 -4.60 26.73
CA ARG A 314 -19.18 -5.78 27.18
C ARG A 314 -19.18 -6.87 26.12
N SER A 315 -19.38 -6.51 24.85
CA SER A 315 -19.32 -7.50 23.78
C SER A 315 -17.94 -8.14 23.67
N LEU A 316 -16.86 -7.35 23.80
CA LEU A 316 -15.49 -7.88 23.82
C LEU A 316 -15.22 -8.81 25.02
N MET A 317 -15.77 -8.50 26.20
CA MET A 317 -15.73 -9.38 27.38
C MET A 317 -16.53 -10.67 27.17
N ASP A 318 -17.75 -10.56 26.64
CA ASP A 318 -18.63 -11.71 26.36
C ASP A 318 -17.99 -12.66 25.32
N LYS A 319 -17.17 -12.10 24.42
CA LYS A 319 -16.37 -12.83 23.44
C LYS A 319 -15.06 -13.40 24.01
N GLY A 320 -14.73 -13.10 25.26
CA GLY A 320 -13.53 -13.58 25.95
C GLY A 320 -12.22 -12.94 25.49
N ILE A 321 -12.27 -11.79 24.81
CA ILE A 321 -11.08 -11.13 24.24
C ILE A 321 -10.41 -10.20 25.25
N ILE A 322 -11.21 -9.50 26.05
CA ILE A 322 -10.74 -8.63 27.12
C ILE A 322 -11.30 -9.09 28.45
N GLU A 323 -10.61 -8.78 29.53
CA GLU A 323 -11.12 -8.95 30.88
C GLU A 323 -11.13 -7.63 31.64
N LYS A 324 -12.10 -7.50 32.54
CA LYS A 324 -12.25 -6.35 33.42
C LYS A 324 -11.35 -6.52 34.64
N LYS A 325 -10.55 -5.50 34.95
CA LYS A 325 -9.74 -5.39 36.17
C LYS A 325 -10.06 -4.11 36.95
N GLY A 326 -9.62 -4.08 38.21
CA GLY A 326 -9.82 -2.94 39.11
C GLY A 326 -11.19 -2.88 39.80
N GLY A 327 -11.37 -1.84 40.63
CA GLY A 327 -12.58 -1.62 41.46
C GLY A 327 -13.63 -0.73 40.78
N SER A 328 -14.71 -0.39 41.50
CA SER A 328 -15.85 0.37 40.96
C SER A 328 -15.48 1.75 40.40
N ARG A 329 -14.51 2.45 41.00
CA ARG A 329 -13.99 3.75 40.53
C ARG A 329 -12.71 3.67 39.70
N SER A 330 -12.08 2.50 39.62
CA SER A 330 -10.81 2.25 38.92
C SER A 330 -10.93 1.09 37.92
N THR A 331 -12.09 0.98 37.27
CA THR A 331 -12.33 -0.08 36.28
C THR A 331 -11.56 0.21 34.99
N TYR A 332 -10.72 -0.74 34.60
CA TYR A 332 -10.06 -0.77 33.30
C TYR A 332 -10.17 -2.18 32.71
N TYR A 333 -9.88 -2.30 31.42
CA TYR A 333 -9.98 -3.55 30.67
C TYR A 333 -8.63 -3.83 30.02
N ILE A 334 -8.19 -5.09 30.09
CA ILE A 334 -6.93 -5.58 29.51
C ILE A 334 -7.24 -6.74 28.55
N LEU A 335 -6.33 -7.03 27.63
CA LEU A 335 -6.41 -8.25 26.82
C LEU A 335 -6.33 -9.48 27.74
N LYS A 336 -7.13 -10.50 27.42
CA LYS A 336 -7.20 -11.74 28.21
C LYS A 336 -6.13 -12.74 27.82
#